data_AF-A0A964QX59-F1
#
_entry.id   AF-A0A964QX59-F1
#
_cell.length_a   1.000
_cell.length_b   1.000
_cell.length_c   1.000
_cell.angle_alpha   90.00
_cell.angle_beta   90.00
_cell.angle_gamma   90.00
#
_symmetry.space_group_name_H-M   'P 1'
#
loop_
_entity.id
_entity.type
_entity.pdbx_description
1 polymer ?
#
loop_
_entity_poly.entity_id
_entity_poly.type
_entity_poly.pdbx_seq_one_letter_code
_entity_poly.pdbx_strand_id
1 'polypeptide(L)'
;MNSESKPACSSPVSDYLEQLHREFAAVTEGKVATYIPELAKADPNSFGLCLVTATGHVYEAGDSRQPFTIQSISKPFVYGLALEDHGRKHVLSKVSTEPTGDAFNSISLEPGTGRPRNPMINAGDEAGEMLFLARGRVSVFVPPAWSSAKWP
;
A
#
# COMPACT_ATOMS: atom_id res chain seq x y z
N MET A 1 22.71 35.93 -28.59
CA MET A 1 23.42 34.91 -27.77
C MET A 1 22.51 34.60 -26.59
N ASN A 2 21.81 33.48 -26.66
CA ASN A 2 20.85 33.09 -25.62
C ASN A 2 21.64 32.73 -24.35
N SER A 3 21.35 33.44 -23.27
CA SER A 3 21.79 33.07 -21.93
C SER A 3 21.04 31.80 -21.52
N GLU A 4 21.70 30.65 -21.62
CA GLU A 4 21.25 29.46 -20.91
C GLU A 4 21.37 29.75 -19.40
N SER A 5 20.24 30.05 -18.78
CA SER A 5 20.13 30.08 -17.33
C SER A 5 20.39 28.67 -16.80
N LYS A 6 21.54 28.49 -16.15
CA LYS A 6 21.84 27.33 -15.32
C LYS A 6 20.61 27.04 -14.44
N PRO A 7 20.00 25.84 -14.47
CA PRO A 7 18.89 25.56 -13.58
C PRO A 7 19.37 25.78 -12.14
N ALA A 8 18.50 26.37 -11.31
CA ALA A 8 18.75 26.59 -9.90
C ALA A 8 19.31 25.30 -9.28
N CYS A 9 20.35 25.41 -8.46
CA CYS A 9 21.04 24.27 -7.86
C CYS A 9 20.02 23.30 -7.26
N SER A 10 19.83 22.15 -7.92
CA SER A 10 18.96 21.08 -7.46
C SER A 10 19.52 20.51 -6.16
N SER A 11 18.62 20.04 -5.29
CA SER A 11 19.04 19.33 -4.08
C SER A 11 19.69 18.01 -4.50
N PRO A 12 20.75 17.54 -3.82
CA PRO A 12 21.29 16.20 -4.06
C PRO A 12 20.23 15.08 -3.97
N VAL A 13 19.18 15.28 -3.17
CA VAL A 13 18.04 14.36 -3.05
C VAL A 13 17.18 14.38 -4.32
N SER A 14 16.90 15.55 -4.88
CA SER A 14 16.19 15.69 -6.16
C SER A 14 16.99 15.06 -7.29
N ASP A 15 18.30 15.36 -7.38
CA ASP A 15 19.18 14.79 -8.41
C ASP A 15 19.19 13.27 -8.36
N TYR A 16 19.25 12.72 -7.15
CA TYR A 16 19.25 11.28 -6.93
C TYR A 16 17.91 10.63 -7.27
N LEU A 17 16.78 11.24 -6.89
CA LEU A 17 15.44 10.77 -7.27
C LEU A 17 15.24 10.79 -8.79
N GLU A 18 15.69 11.84 -9.46
CA GLU A 18 15.65 11.92 -10.92
C GLU A 18 16.56 10.86 -11.57
N GLN A 19 17.75 10.61 -11.01
CA GLN A 19 18.62 9.53 -11.48
C GLN A 19 17.94 8.17 -11.36
N LEU A 20 17.38 7.85 -10.20
CA LEU A 20 16.64 6.60 -9.98
C LEU A 20 15.44 6.49 -10.92
N HIS A 21 14.68 7.57 -11.09
CA HIS A 21 13.55 7.60 -12.02
C HIS A 21 14.01 7.25 -13.44
N ARG A 22 15.08 7.88 -13.94
CA ARG A 22 15.64 7.56 -15.27
C ARG A 22 16.18 6.13 -15.38
N GLU A 23 16.86 5.65 -14.34
CA GLU A 23 17.43 4.30 -14.32
C GLU A 23 16.35 3.22 -14.40
N PHE A 24 15.24 3.40 -13.68
CA PHE A 24 14.18 2.41 -13.57
C PHE A 24 13.00 2.63 -14.53
N ALA A 25 12.89 3.78 -15.20
CA ALA A 25 11.81 4.06 -16.16
C ALA A 25 11.75 3.07 -17.35
N ALA A 26 12.87 2.41 -17.66
CA ALA A 26 12.92 1.38 -18.72
C ALA A 26 12.49 -0.02 -18.25
N VAL A 27 12.26 -0.22 -16.94
CA VAL A 27 11.84 -1.51 -16.38
C VAL A 27 10.32 -1.63 -16.53
N THR A 28 9.88 -2.24 -17.62
CA THR A 28 8.45 -2.38 -17.97
C THR A 28 7.90 -3.79 -17.73
N GLU A 29 8.54 -4.56 -16.85
CA GLU A 29 8.08 -5.90 -16.50
C GLU A 29 6.86 -5.87 -15.56
N GLY A 30 6.10 -6.97 -15.52
CA GLY A 30 4.86 -7.08 -14.75
C GLY A 30 3.60 -6.85 -15.58
N LYS A 31 2.44 -6.86 -14.90
CA LYS A 31 1.13 -6.65 -15.52
C LYS A 31 0.26 -5.81 -14.60
N VAL A 32 -0.48 -4.87 -15.18
CA VAL A 32 -1.53 -4.13 -14.47
C VAL A 32 -2.54 -5.11 -13.90
N ALA A 33 -2.98 -4.87 -12.65
CA ALA A 33 -4.02 -5.67 -12.02
C ALA A 33 -5.36 -5.49 -12.74
N THR A 34 -5.98 -6.58 -13.20
CA THR A 34 -7.21 -6.54 -13.99
C THR A 34 -8.43 -7.17 -13.30
N TYR A 35 -8.29 -7.65 -12.07
CA TYR A 35 -9.38 -8.32 -11.34
C TYR A 35 -10.46 -7.34 -10.83
N ILE A 36 -10.13 -6.04 -10.70
CA ILE A 36 -11.08 -4.94 -10.50
C ILE A 36 -11.08 -4.07 -11.78
N PRO A 37 -12.23 -3.85 -12.45
CA PRO A 37 -12.30 -3.09 -13.71
C PRO A 37 -11.69 -1.68 -13.64
N GLU A 38 -11.78 -1.02 -12.49
CA GLU A 38 -11.17 0.29 -12.26
C GLU A 38 -9.65 0.25 -12.26
N LEU A 39 -9.03 -0.85 -11.77
CA LEU A 39 -7.58 -1.02 -11.78
C LEU A 39 -7.03 -1.24 -13.20
N ALA A 40 -7.81 -1.90 -14.06
CA ALA A 40 -7.43 -2.15 -15.45
C ALA A 40 -7.28 -0.86 -16.29
N LYS A 41 -7.73 0.29 -15.77
CA LYS A 41 -7.61 1.60 -16.43
C LYS A 41 -6.27 2.30 -16.16
N ALA A 42 -5.42 1.74 -15.29
CA ALA A 42 -4.11 2.30 -14.99
C ALA A 42 -3.20 2.31 -16.23
N ASP A 43 -2.45 3.39 -16.44
CA ASP A 43 -1.43 3.47 -17.48
C ASP A 43 -0.21 2.63 -17.06
N PRO A 44 0.16 1.56 -17.79
CA PRO A 44 1.33 0.74 -17.46
C PRO A 44 2.65 1.49 -17.56
N ASN A 45 2.69 2.67 -18.20
CA ASN A 45 3.90 3.49 -18.32
C ASN A 45 4.02 4.56 -17.22
N SER A 46 3.01 4.70 -16.35
CA SER A 46 3.05 5.65 -15.25
C SER A 46 4.09 5.23 -14.21
N PHE A 47 5.05 6.11 -13.92
CA PHE A 47 6.09 5.86 -12.93
C PHE A 47 6.50 7.14 -12.21
N GLY A 48 6.29 7.16 -10.89
CA GLY A 48 6.55 8.31 -10.04
C GLY A 48 7.21 7.93 -8.72
N LEU A 49 8.08 8.81 -8.22
CA LEU A 49 8.77 8.68 -6.93
C LEU A 49 8.51 9.92 -6.08
N CYS A 50 8.27 9.74 -4.79
CA CYS A 50 8.09 10.83 -3.84
C CYS A 50 8.78 10.49 -2.51
N LEU A 51 9.59 11.42 -2.00
CA LEU A 51 10.19 11.35 -0.68
C LEU A 51 9.73 12.55 0.15
N VAL A 52 9.19 12.26 1.34
CA VAL A 52 8.80 13.28 2.31
C VAL A 52 9.61 13.10 3.59
N THR A 53 10.28 14.15 4.04
CA THR A 53 11.05 14.12 5.29
C THR A 53 10.16 14.39 6.49
N ALA A 54 10.60 14.00 7.69
CA ALA A 54 9.92 14.35 8.95
C ALA A 54 9.80 15.87 9.19
N THR A 55 10.64 16.67 8.51
CA THR A 55 10.57 18.14 8.55
C THR A 55 9.63 18.73 7.50
N GLY A 56 8.95 17.89 6.70
CA GLY A 56 7.99 18.33 5.69
C GLY A 56 8.59 18.72 4.34
N HIS A 57 9.86 18.44 4.07
CA HIS A 57 10.42 18.64 2.73
C HIS A 57 9.92 17.55 1.79
N VAL A 58 9.53 17.95 0.59
CA VAL A 58 8.98 17.07 -0.44
C VAL A 58 9.92 17.08 -1.64
N TYR A 59 10.32 15.89 -2.08
CA TYR A 59 11.14 15.67 -3.28
C TYR A 59 10.41 14.70 -4.18
N GLU A 60 10.26 15.05 -5.45
CA GLU A 60 9.40 14.35 -6.41
C GLU A 60 10.15 14.12 -7.73
N ALA A 61 9.88 12.99 -8.38
CA ALA A 61 10.31 12.70 -9.76
C ALA A 61 9.22 11.91 -10.50
N GLY A 62 9.09 12.12 -11.81
CA GLY A 62 8.09 11.43 -12.64
C GLY A 62 6.63 11.74 -12.27
N ASP A 63 5.74 10.77 -12.48
CA ASP A 63 4.28 10.88 -12.31
C ASP A 63 3.81 10.82 -10.84
N SER A 64 4.60 11.39 -9.92
CA SER A 64 4.43 11.34 -8.46
C SER A 64 3.08 11.88 -7.94
N ARG A 65 2.38 12.69 -8.74
CA ARG A 65 1.10 13.33 -8.37
C ARG A 65 -0.12 12.68 -9.02
N GLN A 66 0.06 11.59 -9.75
CA GLN A 66 -1.05 10.85 -10.33
C GLN A 66 -1.83 10.12 -9.23
N PRO A 67 -3.14 10.40 -9.06
CA PRO A 67 -3.93 9.70 -8.05
C PRO A 67 -4.10 8.22 -8.41
N PHE A 68 -3.97 7.36 -7.41
CA PHE A 68 -4.28 5.93 -7.50
C PHE A 68 -4.90 5.43 -6.19
N THR A 69 -5.50 4.25 -6.22
CA THR A 69 -6.08 3.64 -5.02
C THR A 69 -4.99 3.10 -4.10
N ILE A 70 -5.08 3.41 -2.81
CA ILE A 70 -4.09 3.02 -1.79
C ILE A 70 -3.98 1.49 -1.59
N GLN A 71 -5.03 0.72 -1.89
CA GLN A 71 -5.04 -0.74 -1.76
C GLN A 71 -4.50 -1.21 -0.38
N SER A 72 -3.75 -2.31 -0.31
CA SER A 72 -3.20 -2.85 0.94
C SER A 72 -2.23 -1.91 1.69
N ILE A 73 -1.76 -0.82 1.07
CA ILE A 73 -0.99 0.23 1.77
C ILE A 73 -1.84 0.91 2.86
N SER A 74 -3.16 0.78 2.82
CA SER A 74 -4.06 1.28 3.87
C SER A 74 -4.01 0.49 5.19
N LYS A 75 -3.51 -0.75 5.20
CA LYS A 75 -3.56 -1.65 6.38
C LYS A 75 -2.83 -1.10 7.62
N PRO A 76 -1.61 -0.55 7.52
CA PRO A 76 -0.95 0.06 8.67
C PRO A 76 -1.75 1.19 9.29
N PHE A 77 -2.44 2.00 8.48
CA PHE A 77 -3.26 3.11 8.98
C PHE A 77 -4.49 2.60 9.75
N VAL A 78 -5.20 1.62 9.19
CA VAL A 78 -6.36 1.02 9.87
C VAL A 78 -5.94 0.27 11.14
N TYR A 79 -4.78 -0.40 11.13
CA TYR A 79 -4.22 -1.02 12.31
C TYR A 79 -3.84 0.01 13.39
N GLY A 80 -3.22 1.14 13.00
CA GLY A 80 -2.91 2.25 13.89
C GLY A 80 -4.17 2.80 14.56
N LEU A 81 -5.23 3.03 13.78
CA LEU A 81 -6.53 3.47 14.29
C LEU A 81 -7.13 2.44 15.27
N ALA A 82 -7.01 1.14 14.99
CA ALA A 82 -7.49 0.09 15.89
C ALA A 82 -6.81 0.15 17.25
N LEU A 83 -5.50 0.39 17.24
CA LEU A 83 -4.68 0.50 18.44
C LEU A 83 -5.06 1.74 19.25
N GLU A 84 -5.34 2.86 18.58
CA GLU A 84 -5.80 4.09 19.21
C GLU A 84 -7.18 3.93 19.86
N ASP A 85 -8.15 3.37 19.12
CA ASP A 85 -9.55 3.26 19.57
C ASP A 85 -9.77 2.21 20.66
N HIS A 86 -8.99 1.12 20.66
CA HIS A 86 -9.27 -0.05 21.51
C HIS A 86 -8.12 -0.46 22.42
N GLY A 87 -6.95 0.15 22.24
CA GLY A 87 -5.76 -0.18 23.00
C GLY A 87 -5.14 -1.51 22.58
N ARG A 88 -3.83 -1.60 22.80
CA ARG A 88 -2.99 -2.74 22.38
C ARG A 88 -3.52 -4.10 22.85
N LYS A 89 -3.94 -4.23 24.11
CA LYS A 89 -4.39 -5.51 24.67
C LYS A 89 -5.61 -6.07 23.93
N HIS A 90 -6.57 -5.20 23.59
CA HIS A 90 -7.76 -5.63 22.88
C HIS A 90 -7.42 -6.05 21.45
N VAL A 91 -6.68 -5.21 20.72
CA VAL A 91 -6.30 -5.49 19.33
C VAL A 91 -5.48 -6.77 19.23
N LEU A 92 -4.52 -6.98 20.12
CA LEU A 92 -3.71 -8.20 20.12
C LEU A 92 -4.51 -9.47 20.45
N SER A 93 -5.67 -9.36 21.12
CA SER A 93 -6.56 -10.51 21.28
C SER A 93 -7.27 -10.93 19.98
N LYS A 94 -7.25 -10.05 18.95
CA LYS A 94 -7.96 -10.21 17.68
C LYS A 94 -7.07 -10.36 16.46
N VAL A 95 -5.82 -9.90 16.53
CA VAL A 95 -4.80 -10.05 15.48
C VAL A 95 -3.42 -10.16 16.13
N SER A 96 -2.59 -11.09 15.65
CA SER A 96 -1.23 -11.28 16.18
C SER A 96 -0.24 -10.32 15.51
N THR A 97 1.05 -10.48 15.77
CA THR A 97 2.13 -9.66 15.18
C THR A 97 3.26 -10.52 14.62
N GLU A 98 3.02 -11.81 14.41
CA GLU A 98 4.05 -12.72 13.90
C GLU A 98 4.24 -12.52 12.40
N PRO A 99 5.50 -12.39 11.92
CA PRO A 99 5.77 -12.42 10.50
C PRO A 99 5.36 -13.79 9.97
N THR A 100 4.51 -13.78 8.95
CA THR A 100 4.15 -15.00 8.22
C THR A 100 5.26 -15.28 7.23
N GLY A 101 5.97 -16.39 7.38
CA GLY A 101 6.95 -16.86 6.38
C GLY A 101 6.30 -17.31 5.06
N ASP A 102 4.97 -17.24 4.98
CA ASP A 102 4.16 -17.66 3.85
C ASP A 102 3.86 -16.49 2.90
N ALA A 103 3.51 -16.81 1.64
CA ALA A 103 3.12 -15.81 0.64
C ALA A 103 1.94 -14.95 1.12
N PHE A 104 1.85 -13.71 0.65
CA PHE A 104 0.80 -12.74 1.02
C PHE A 104 -0.65 -13.26 0.82
N ASN A 105 -0.85 -14.21 -0.10
CA ASN A 105 -2.14 -14.86 -0.39
C ASN A 105 -2.38 -16.16 0.41
N SER A 106 -1.50 -16.51 1.35
CA SER A 106 -1.73 -17.66 2.22
C SER A 106 -2.69 -17.28 3.34
N ILE A 107 -3.69 -18.12 3.58
CA ILE A 107 -4.57 -18.02 4.74
C ILE A 107 -3.72 -18.37 5.96
N SER A 108 -3.13 -17.36 6.59
CA SER A 108 -2.28 -17.56 7.77
C SER A 108 -3.07 -17.20 9.02
N LEU A 109 -3.99 -18.10 9.37
CA LEU A 109 -4.73 -18.06 10.61
C LEU A 109 -4.02 -18.92 11.67
N GLU A 110 -4.04 -18.45 12.91
CA GLU A 110 -3.59 -19.24 14.06
C GLU A 110 -4.50 -20.47 14.25
N PRO A 111 -3.95 -21.69 14.30
CA PRO A 111 -4.73 -22.89 14.54
C PRO A 111 -5.50 -22.80 15.86
N GLY A 112 -6.78 -23.12 15.83
CA GLY A 112 -7.67 -23.14 17.01
C GLY A 112 -8.26 -21.79 17.41
N THR A 113 -7.63 -20.65 17.08
CA THR A 113 -8.18 -19.31 17.38
C THR A 113 -8.78 -18.63 16.16
N GLY A 114 -8.35 -19.00 14.95
CA GLY A 114 -8.76 -18.32 13.71
C GLY A 114 -8.25 -16.88 13.63
N ARG A 115 -7.29 -16.51 14.49
CA ARG A 115 -6.73 -15.16 14.55
C ARG A 115 -5.76 -14.94 13.39
N PRO A 116 -5.84 -13.85 12.63
CA PRO A 116 -4.83 -13.54 11.63
C PRO A 116 -3.47 -13.33 12.29
N ARG A 117 -2.41 -13.90 11.69
CA ARG A 117 -1.06 -13.85 12.28
C ARG A 117 -0.43 -12.47 12.30
N ASN A 118 -0.84 -11.57 11.41
CA ASN A 118 -0.48 -10.16 11.47
C ASN A 118 -1.55 -9.29 10.75
N PRO A 119 -1.60 -7.98 11.01
CA PRO A 119 -2.58 -7.09 10.37
C PRO A 119 -2.29 -6.81 8.88
N MET A 120 -1.17 -7.28 8.33
CA MET A 120 -0.75 -6.98 6.96
C MET A 120 -1.20 -8.06 5.96
N ILE A 121 -1.49 -9.27 6.42
CA ILE A 121 -2.08 -10.34 5.60
C ILE A 121 -3.58 -10.13 5.40
N ASN A 122 -4.10 -10.70 4.32
CA ASN A 122 -5.53 -10.89 4.16
C ASN A 122 -5.97 -12.06 5.05
N ALA A 123 -7.09 -11.92 5.75
CA ALA A 123 -7.52 -12.86 6.78
C ALA A 123 -8.54 -13.91 6.31
N GLY A 124 -8.95 -13.90 5.04
CA GLY A 124 -9.94 -14.83 4.50
C GLY A 124 -9.50 -15.52 3.21
N ASP A 125 -10.36 -16.44 2.76
CA ASP A 125 -10.19 -17.27 1.55
C ASP A 125 -10.05 -16.44 0.25
N GLU A 126 -10.37 -15.14 0.32
CA GLU A 126 -10.34 -14.21 -0.80
C GLU A 126 -9.38 -13.04 -0.51
N ALA A 127 -8.45 -12.76 -1.44
CA ALA A 127 -7.32 -11.82 -1.28
C ALA A 127 -7.70 -10.31 -1.18
N GLY A 128 -8.92 -10.00 -0.74
CA GLY A 128 -9.44 -8.65 -0.52
C GLY A 128 -9.89 -8.36 0.92
N GLU A 129 -9.75 -9.31 1.86
CA GLU A 129 -10.23 -9.09 3.22
C GLU A 129 -9.31 -8.16 4.02
N MET A 130 -9.85 -7.00 4.42
CA MET A 130 -9.15 -6.01 5.23
C MET A 130 -9.68 -6.05 6.66
N LEU A 131 -8.80 -5.82 7.64
CA LEU A 131 -9.20 -5.49 9.00
C LEU A 131 -9.99 -4.18 8.96
N PHE A 132 -11.24 -4.15 9.42
CA PHE A 132 -12.04 -2.93 9.51
C PHE A 132 -12.57 -2.71 10.92
N LEU A 133 -12.60 -1.45 11.34
CA LEU A 133 -13.21 -1.00 12.59
C LEU A 133 -14.57 -0.39 12.28
N ALA A 134 -15.64 -1.11 12.62
CA ALA A 134 -16.98 -0.55 12.60
C ALA A 134 -17.46 -0.34 14.04
N ARG A 135 -17.57 0.92 14.48
CA ARG A 135 -18.27 1.35 15.72
C ARG A 135 -18.10 0.39 16.91
N GLY A 136 -16.87 0.23 17.40
CA GLY A 136 -16.59 -0.60 18.57
C GLY A 136 -16.50 -2.10 18.31
N ARG A 137 -16.50 -2.54 17.05
CA ARG A 137 -16.20 -3.91 16.64
C ARG A 137 -15.03 -3.93 15.66
N VAL A 138 -13.93 -4.54 16.10
CA VAL A 138 -12.91 -5.06 15.18
C VAL A 138 -13.54 -6.25 14.45
N SER A 139 -13.82 -6.07 13.17
CA SER A 139 -14.45 -7.09 12.33
C SER A 139 -13.57 -7.29 11.09
N VAL A 140 -13.48 -8.52 10.61
CA VAL A 140 -13.03 -8.76 9.23
C VAL A 140 -14.22 -8.38 8.33
N PHE A 141 -14.02 -7.45 7.39
CA PHE A 141 -15.09 -6.95 6.54
C PHE A 141 -14.65 -6.94 5.08
N VAL A 142 -15.54 -7.40 4.20
CA VAL A 142 -15.39 -7.36 2.75
C VAL A 142 -16.37 -6.32 2.19
N PRO A 143 -15.90 -5.24 1.56
CA PRO A 143 -16.79 -4.31 0.87
C PRO A 143 -17.61 -5.04 -0.19
N PRO A 144 -18.91 -4.74 -0.37
CA PRO A 144 -19.77 -5.44 -1.34
C PRO A 144 -19.29 -5.37 -2.80
N ALA A 145 -18.49 -4.36 -3.15
CA ALA A 145 -17.89 -4.24 -4.48
C ALA A 145 -16.76 -5.26 -4.73
N TRP A 146 -16.26 -5.91 -3.68
CA TRP A 146 -15.11 -6.83 -3.73
C TRP A 146 -15.52 -8.29 -3.64
N SER A 147 -16.76 -8.58 -3.18
CA SER A 147 -17.34 -9.93 -3.16
C SER A 147 -17.69 -10.47 -4.55
N SER A 148 -17.69 -9.63 -5.58
CA SER A 148 -17.97 -10.02 -6.97
C SER A 148 -16.70 -10.17 -7.83
N ALA A 149 -15.53 -9.81 -7.30
CA ALA A 149 -14.27 -9.95 -8.02
C ALA A 149 -13.80 -11.41 -7.95
N LYS A 150 -13.56 -12.04 -9.11
CA LYS A 150 -12.92 -13.37 -9.15
C LYS A 150 -11.41 -13.17 -8.98
N TRP A 151 -10.91 -13.61 -7.84
CA TRP A 151 -9.49 -13.59 -7.49
C TRP A 151 -8.76 -14.79 -8.12
N PRO A 152 -7.54 -14.64 -8.66
CA PRO A 152 -6.71 -15.74 -9.14
C PRO A 152 -6.03 -16.53 -8.02
#